data_AF-A0A2U0S0L4-F1
#
_entry.id   AF-A0A2U0S0L4-F1
#
_cell.length_a   1.000
_cell.length_b   1.000
_cell.length_c   1.000
_cell.angle_alpha   90.00
_cell.angle_beta   90.00
_cell.angle_gamma   90.00
#
_symmetry.space_group_name_H-M   'P 1'
#
loop_
_entity.id
_entity.type
_entity.pdbx_description
1 polymer ?
#
loop_
_entity_poly.entity_id
_entity_poly.type
_entity_poly.pdbx_seq_one_letter_code
_entity_poly.pdbx_strand_id
1 'polypeptide(L)'
;MPIAILVHLCSTKVPYKTVGKEFIADRPEVKAEVLNGIREVARRLQTFLAKREHVAKEKKRLSVFAKYLPKIARFSTDLAGKSQEPNIEVLVKSVRKYDQEGN
;
A
#
# COMPACT_ATOMS: atom_id res chain seq x y z
N MET A 1 3.99 -8.69 7.47
CA MET A 1 3.86 -9.49 6.24
C MET A 1 5.16 -10.27 6.10
N PRO A 2 5.15 -11.62 6.06
CA PRO A 2 6.38 -12.38 5.83
C PRO A 2 6.89 -12.08 4.41
N ILE A 3 8.21 -11.95 4.26
CA ILE A 3 8.87 -11.68 2.98
C ILE A 3 9.89 -12.80 2.76
N ALA A 4 9.88 -13.38 1.56
CA ALA A 4 10.92 -14.29 1.09
C ALA A 4 11.60 -13.65 -0.12
N ILE A 5 12.93 -13.70 -0.15
CA ILE A 5 13.74 -13.18 -1.26
C ILE A 5 14.52 -14.36 -1.82
N LEU A 6 14.32 -14.63 -3.12
CA LEU A 6 15.07 -15.63 -3.86
C LEU A 6 16.01 -14.91 -4.83
N VAL A 7 17.29 -15.28 -4.79
CA VAL A 7 18.31 -14.77 -5.72
C VAL A 7 18.89 -15.96 -6.46
N HIS A 8 18.84 -15.91 -7.80
CA HIS A 8 19.44 -16.92 -8.66
C HIS A 8 20.64 -16.31 -9.40
N LEU A 9 21.81 -16.94 -9.29
CA LEU A 9 23.03 -16.54 -9.98
C LEU A 9 23.46 -17.67 -10.92
N CYS A 10 23.64 -17.36 -12.20
CA CYS A 10 24.14 -18.30 -13.20
C CYS A 10 25.33 -17.68 -13.95
N SER A 11 26.39 -18.48 -14.14
CA SER A 11 27.58 -18.09 -14.90
C SER A 11 28.33 -19.35 -15.33
N THR A 12 29.12 -19.25 -16.41
CA THR A 12 30.05 -20.32 -16.82
C THR A 12 31.07 -20.62 -15.72
N LYS A 13 31.43 -19.62 -14.90
CA LYS A 13 32.32 -19.75 -13.74
C LYS A 13 31.76 -18.96 -12.56
N VAL A 14 30.92 -19.61 -11.76
CA VAL A 14 30.39 -19.01 -10.53
C VAL A 14 31.51 -18.84 -9.49
N PRO A 15 31.68 -17.62 -8.93
CA PRO A 15 32.76 -17.34 -7.98
C PRO A 15 32.38 -17.84 -6.58
N TYR A 16 32.70 -19.08 -6.25
CA TYR A 16 32.51 -19.62 -4.89
C TYR A 16 33.64 -19.23 -3.94
N LYS A 17 33.34 -19.06 -2.65
CA LYS A 17 34.32 -18.75 -1.59
C LYS A 17 35.03 -20.00 -1.08
N THR A 18 34.33 -21.13 -1.05
CA THR A 18 34.85 -22.43 -0.59
C THR A 18 34.71 -23.48 -1.68
N VAL A 19 35.48 -24.58 -1.57
CA VAL A 19 35.41 -25.72 -2.49
C VAL A 19 34.04 -26.40 -2.43
N GLY A 20 33.37 -26.36 -1.28
CA GLY A 20 32.03 -26.92 -1.07
C GLY A 20 30.90 -26.18 -1.79
N LYS A 21 31.17 -25.01 -2.40
CA LYS A 21 30.19 -24.23 -3.19
C LYS A 21 28.95 -23.73 -2.43
N GLU A 22 29.04 -23.64 -1.10
CA GLU A 22 27.93 -23.17 -0.25
C GLU A 22 27.81 -21.64 -0.24
N PHE A 23 28.95 -20.95 -0.40
CA PHE A 23 29.03 -19.49 -0.32
C PHE A 23 29.54 -18.89 -1.63
N ILE A 24 28.89 -17.82 -2.07
CA ILE A 24 29.37 -16.97 -3.17
C ILE A 24 30.44 -16.01 -2.61
N ALA A 25 31.54 -15.85 -3.33
CA ALA A 25 32.60 -14.91 -2.98
C ALA A 25 32.14 -13.45 -3.15
N ASP A 26 32.66 -12.54 -2.32
CA ASP A 26 32.32 -11.11 -2.38
C ASP A 26 33.01 -10.44 -3.57
N ARG A 27 32.40 -10.57 -4.75
CA ARG A 27 32.82 -9.90 -5.98
C ARG A 27 32.02 -8.60 -6.12
N PRO A 28 32.69 -7.44 -6.30
CA PRO A 28 32.00 -6.15 -6.34
C PRO A 28 30.95 -6.08 -7.46
N GLU A 29 31.24 -6.68 -8.62
CA GLU A 29 30.32 -6.76 -9.77
C GLU A 29 29.05 -7.55 -9.43
N VAL A 30 29.19 -8.76 -8.86
CA VAL A 30 28.05 -9.60 -8.48
C VAL A 30 27.22 -8.93 -7.39
N LYS A 31 27.88 -8.32 -6.40
CA LYS A 31 27.22 -7.59 -5.32
C LYS A 31 26.40 -6.42 -5.84
N ALA A 32 26.98 -5.62 -6.74
CA ALA A 32 26.30 -4.48 -7.35
C ALA A 32 25.07 -4.93 -8.13
N GLU A 33 25.18 -6.00 -8.91
CA GLU A 33 24.08 -6.49 -9.74
C GLU A 33 22.95 -7.11 -8.90
N VAL A 34 23.28 -7.95 -7.92
CA VAL A 34 22.29 -8.51 -7.00
C VAL A 34 21.55 -7.39 -6.25
N LEU A 35 22.27 -6.35 -5.82
CA LEU A 35 21.67 -5.20 -5.16
C LEU A 35 20.72 -4.42 -6.08
N ASN A 36 21.09 -4.24 -7.35
CA ASN A 36 20.23 -3.59 -8.34
C ASN A 36 18.97 -4.40 -8.62
N GLY A 37 19.09 -5.72 -8.79
CA GLY A 37 17.95 -6.62 -8.99
C GLY A 37 16.97 -6.60 -7.80
N ILE A 38 17.49 -6.64 -6.57
CA ILE A 38 16.66 -6.52 -5.36
C ILE A 38 15.96 -5.17 -5.32
N ARG A 39 16.65 -4.06 -5.63
CA ARG A 39 16.07 -2.71 -5.64
C ARG A 39 14.95 -2.57 -6.67
N GLU A 40 15.09 -3.19 -7.83
CA GLU A 40 14.05 -3.17 -8.85
C GLU A 40 12.74 -3.81 -8.34
N VAL A 41 12.83 -5.03 -7.79
CA VAL A 41 11.66 -5.73 -7.26
C VAL A 41 11.11 -5.03 -6.02
N ALA A 42 11.97 -4.47 -5.17
CA ALA A 42 11.57 -3.70 -4.00
C ALA A 42 10.74 -2.45 -4.37
N ARG A 43 11.08 -1.74 -5.45
CA ARG A 43 10.26 -0.60 -5.94
C ARG A 43 8.86 -1.06 -6.37
N ARG A 44 8.76 -2.20 -7.06
CA ARG A 44 7.45 -2.76 -7.45
C ARG A 44 6.62 -3.14 -6.22
N LEU A 45 7.26 -3.76 -5.22
CA LEU A 45 6.62 -4.08 -3.95
C LEU A 45 6.16 -2.82 -3.20
N GLN A 46 6.99 -1.77 -3.16
CA GLN A 46 6.66 -0.50 -2.52
C GLN A 46 5.39 0.10 -3.12
N THR A 47 5.28 0.16 -4.46
CA THR A 47 4.08 0.66 -5.14
C THR A 47 2.85 -0.16 -4.78
N PHE A 48 2.96 -1.49 -4.75
CA PHE A 48 1.86 -2.36 -4.36
C PHE A 48 1.40 -2.12 -2.92
N LEU A 49 2.34 -2.03 -1.98
CA LEU A 49 2.03 -1.76 -0.57
C LEU A 49 1.43 -0.37 -0.38
N ALA A 50 1.94 0.64 -1.06
CA ALA A 50 1.40 1.99 -1.04
C ALA A 50 -0.06 2.04 -1.56
N LYS A 51 -0.37 1.32 -2.66
CA LYS A 51 -1.75 1.19 -3.15
C LYS A 51 -2.65 0.55 -2.09
N ARG A 52 -2.20 -0.53 -1.44
CA ARG A 52 -2.98 -1.18 -0.37
C ARG A 52 -3.20 -0.29 0.84
N GLU A 53 -2.17 0.46 1.27
CA GLU A 53 -2.27 1.39 2.38
C GLU A 53 -3.25 2.53 2.05
N HIS A 54 -3.19 3.06 0.83
CA HIS A 54 -4.10 4.09 0.36
C HIS A 54 -5.56 3.61 0.44
N VAL A 55 -5.86 2.43 -0.10
CA VAL A 55 -7.20 1.83 -0.02
C VAL A 55 -7.65 1.62 1.42
N ALA A 56 -6.76 1.14 2.30
CA ALA A 56 -7.08 0.95 3.72
C ALA A 56 -7.39 2.29 4.43
N LYS A 57 -6.64 3.35 4.09
CA LYS A 57 -6.85 4.69 4.63
C LYS A 57 -8.17 5.29 4.14
N GLU A 58 -8.50 5.14 2.87
CA GLU A 58 -9.77 5.57 2.30
C GLU A 58 -10.96 4.85 2.95
N LYS A 59 -10.87 3.53 3.10
CA LYS A 59 -11.89 2.72 3.80
C LYS A 59 -12.07 3.17 5.25
N LYS A 60 -10.97 3.44 5.96
CA LYS A 60 -11.01 3.96 7.34
C LYS A 60 -11.66 5.35 7.39
N ARG A 61 -11.32 6.23 6.44
CA ARG A 61 -11.94 7.56 6.32
C ARG A 61 -13.46 7.41 6.11
N LEU A 62 -13.90 6.62 5.14
CA LEU A 62 -15.30 6.34 4.87
C LEU A 62 -16.06 5.83 6.09
N SER A 63 -15.48 4.89 6.84
CA SER A 63 -16.07 4.35 8.06
C SER A 63 -16.29 5.44 9.13
N VAL A 64 -15.33 6.35 9.29
CA VAL A 64 -15.45 7.49 10.21
C VAL A 64 -16.56 8.44 9.74
N PHE A 65 -16.57 8.84 8.47
CA PHE A 65 -17.62 9.71 7.93
C PHE A 65 -19.01 9.09 8.08
N ALA A 66 -19.20 7.82 7.75
CA ALA A 66 -20.48 7.14 7.91
C ALA A 66 -21.00 7.16 9.35
N LYS A 67 -20.09 7.12 10.35
CA LYS A 67 -20.46 7.12 11.77
C LYS A 67 -20.80 8.52 12.30
N TYR A 68 -20.06 9.55 11.89
CA TYR A 68 -20.17 10.88 12.50
C TYR A 68 -21.00 11.87 11.69
N LEU A 69 -21.03 11.75 10.37
CA LEU A 69 -21.72 12.71 9.50
C LEU A 69 -23.23 12.82 9.80
N PRO A 70 -23.97 11.71 10.08
CA PRO A 70 -25.37 11.80 10.53
C PRO A 70 -25.54 12.55 11.85
N LYS A 71 -24.61 12.37 12.79
CA LYS A 71 -24.65 13.04 14.09
C LYS A 71 -24.39 14.53 13.95
N ILE A 72 -23.42 14.90 13.11
CA ILE A 72 -23.09 16.31 12.83
C ILE A 72 -24.28 17.02 12.21
N ALA A 73 -24.94 16.40 11.22
CA ALA A 73 -26.13 16.98 10.59
C ALA A 73 -27.24 17.24 11.61
N ARG A 74 -27.58 16.23 12.42
CA ARG A 74 -28.60 16.35 13.47
C ARG A 74 -28.27 17.48 14.47
N PHE A 75 -27.07 17.46 15.06
CA PHE A 75 -26.67 18.48 16.03
C PHE A 75 -26.61 19.89 15.43
N SER A 76 -26.21 20.01 14.17
CA SER A 76 -26.17 21.31 13.48
C SER A 76 -27.58 21.84 13.20
N THR A 77 -28.51 20.96 12.83
CA THR A 77 -29.92 21.29 12.62
C THR A 77 -30.59 21.73 13.91
N ASP A 78 -30.39 20.98 14.99
CA ASP A 78 -30.87 21.29 16.33
C ASP A 78 -30.35 22.66 16.80
N LEU A 79 -29.05 22.92 16.64
CA LEU A 79 -28.41 24.19 17.01
C LEU A 79 -28.92 25.37 16.19
N ALA A 80 -29.19 25.16 14.90
CA ALA A 80 -29.70 26.19 14.01
C ALA A 80 -31.21 26.46 14.18
N GLY A 81 -31.91 25.71 15.04
CA GLY A 81 -33.35 25.81 15.25
C GLY A 81 -34.18 25.47 13.99
N LYS A 82 -33.60 24.69 13.07
CA LYS A 82 -34.28 24.28 11.83
C LYS A 82 -34.91 22.91 12.01
N SER A 83 -36.03 22.66 11.33
CA SER A 83 -36.76 21.38 11.45
C SER A 83 -36.27 20.29 10.49
N GLN A 84 -35.53 20.67 9.44
CA GLN A 84 -35.16 19.77 8.36
C GLN A 84 -33.66 19.51 8.37
N GLU A 85 -33.28 18.23 8.41
CA GLU A 85 -31.89 17.80 8.28
C GLU A 85 -31.39 18.02 6.85
N PRO A 86 -30.15 18.52 6.67
CA PRO A 86 -29.54 18.64 5.35
C PRO A 86 -29.35 17.25 4.74
N ASN A 87 -29.51 17.13 3.42
CA ASN A 87 -29.33 15.86 2.72
C ASN A 87 -27.85 15.43 2.71
N ILE A 88 -27.53 14.43 3.53
CA ILE A 88 -26.18 13.90 3.73
C ILE A 88 -25.78 12.91 2.62
N GLU A 89 -26.75 12.33 1.91
CA GLU A 89 -26.51 11.29 0.92
C GLU A 89 -25.62 11.77 -0.22
N VAL A 90 -25.73 13.05 -0.60
CA VAL A 90 -24.88 13.68 -1.62
C VAL A 90 -23.40 13.63 -1.20
N LEU A 91 -23.11 13.92 0.07
CA LEU A 91 -21.76 13.89 0.60
C LEU A 91 -21.23 12.46 0.69
N VAL A 92 -22.05 11.50 1.14
CA VAL A 92 -21.67 10.08 1.20
C VAL A 92 -21.39 9.52 -0.20
N LYS A 93 -22.20 9.90 -1.19
CA LYS A 93 -22.07 9.45 -2.58
C LYS A 93 -20.82 10.03 -3.27
N SER A 94 -20.44 11.26 -2.94
CA SER A 94 -19.20 11.87 -3.42
C SER A 94 -17.95 11.11 -2.94
N VAL A 95 -17.98 10.57 -1.72
CA VAL A 95 -16.84 9.84 -1.14
C VAL A 95 -16.79 8.40 -1.67
N ARG A 96 -17.93 7.79 -2.04
CA ARG A 96 -18.01 6.42 -2.60
C ARG A 96 -17.46 6.28 -4.03
N LYS A 97 -17.44 7.34 -4.85
CA LYS A 97 -16.99 7.26 -6.26
C LYS A 97 -15.55 6.77 -6.43
N TYR A 98 -14.71 6.91 -5.41
CA TYR A 98 -13.29 6.52 -5.46
C TYR A 98 -13.03 5.03 -5.12
N ASP A 99 -14.06 4.25 -4.77
CA ASP A 99 -13.92 2.82 -4.43
C ASP A 99 -13.92 1.92 -5.69
N GLN A 100 -14.36 2.43 -6.86
CA GLN A 100 -14.57 1.61 -8.06
C GLN A 100 -13.41 1.61 -9.07
N GLU A 101 -12.45 2.53 -8.99
CA GLU A 101 -11.27 2.57 -9.88
C GLU A 101 -10.13 1.63 -9.42
N GLY A 102 -10.36 0.81 -8.38
CA GLY A 102 -9.34 -0.01 -7.74
C GLY A 102 -9.20 -1.45 -8.23
N ASN A 103 -10.15 -1.97 -9.03
CA ASN A 103 -10.14 -3.35 -9.55
C ASN A 103 -9.25 -3.51 -10.78
#